data_AF-A0A9W9Z8G4-F1
#
_entry.id   AF-A0A9W9Z8G4-F1
#
_cell.length_a   1.000
_cell.length_b   1.000
_cell.length_c   1.000
_cell.angle_alpha   90.00
_cell.angle_beta   90.00
_cell.angle_gamma   90.00
#
_symmetry.space_group_name_H-M   'P 1'
#
loop_
_entity.id
_entity.type
_entity.pdbx_description
1 polymer ?
#
loop_
_entity_poly.entity_id
_entity_poly.type
_entity_poly.pdbx_seq_one_letter_code
_entity_poly.pdbx_strand_id
1 'polypeptide(L)'
;MDHDRQTGEGVAPQEYTAIKMKICEPFKGKLRQERVLNGCNIEDQKRCTDKQTVGFNQTSSHLHLQLHYIAFETNIENEIYISTRRAARNMSYQGFTPKEGVVNILLELTGQDIMGIPLDAPLTQHAVVYTLPMLTIKEDKGTGIVTSVPSDAPDDYAALRDVKNKAVSGLLLNAHARVSADLEWVLNKTARTQSKTHVFQVKALSH
;
A
#
# COMPACT_ATOMS: atom_id res chain seq x y z
N MET A 1 -12.29 -12.37 26.60
CA MET A 1 -13.60 -12.83 26.08
C MET A 1 -13.33 -13.78 24.92
N ASP A 2 -12.69 -14.92 25.21
CA ASP A 2 -12.35 -15.91 24.18
C ASP A 2 -13.39 -17.03 24.11
N HIS A 3 -14.23 -17.16 25.14
CA HIS A 3 -15.28 -18.17 25.24
C HIS A 3 -16.36 -18.08 24.15
N ASP A 4 -16.59 -16.91 23.56
CA ASP A 4 -17.56 -16.72 22.48
C ASP A 4 -16.95 -16.92 21.08
N ARG A 5 -15.65 -17.24 20.98
CA ARG A 5 -14.97 -17.42 19.69
C ARG A 5 -15.12 -18.85 19.21
N GLN A 6 -15.60 -19.02 17.98
CA GLN A 6 -15.62 -20.35 17.33
C GLN A 6 -14.23 -20.77 16.80
N THR A 7 -13.36 -19.80 16.51
CA THR A 7 -11.98 -19.99 16.01
C THR A 7 -11.06 -18.88 16.52
N GLY A 8 -9.76 -19.16 16.69
CA GLY A 8 -8.79 -18.14 17.12
C GLY A 8 -8.82 -17.87 18.63
N GLU A 9 -8.91 -18.92 19.43
CA GLU A 9 -8.69 -18.84 20.88
C GLU A 9 -7.25 -18.36 21.16
N GLY A 10 -7.08 -17.37 22.03
CA GLY A 10 -5.78 -16.75 22.29
C GLY A 10 -5.26 -15.78 21.20
N VAL A 11 -6.02 -15.57 20.12
CA VAL A 11 -5.65 -14.58 19.09
C VAL A 11 -5.85 -13.16 19.63
N ALA A 12 -4.77 -12.40 19.75
CA ALA A 12 -4.84 -11.00 20.12
C ALA A 12 -4.96 -10.10 18.88
N PRO A 13 -5.56 -8.91 18.99
CA PRO A 13 -5.40 -7.86 17.99
C PRO A 13 -3.91 -7.54 17.83
N GLN A 14 -3.42 -7.60 16.59
CA GLN A 14 -2.07 -7.19 16.25
C GLN A 14 -2.11 -5.71 15.82
N GLU A 15 -1.22 -4.91 16.39
CA GLU A 15 -1.03 -3.52 16.00
C GLU A 15 -0.13 -3.44 14.77
N TYR A 16 -0.53 -2.57 13.84
CA TYR A 16 0.11 -2.29 12.57
C TYR A 16 0.31 -0.79 12.42
N THR A 17 1.49 -0.39 11.96
CA THR A 17 1.72 1.02 11.60
C THR A 17 1.30 1.20 10.15
N ALA A 18 0.31 2.04 9.91
CA ALA A 18 -0.11 2.41 8.57
C ALA A 18 0.56 3.70 8.11
N ILE A 19 1.04 3.70 6.87
CA ILE A 19 1.67 4.85 6.23
C ILE A 19 0.78 5.32 5.08
N LYS A 20 0.35 6.58 5.13
CA LYS A 20 -0.38 7.20 4.01
C LYS A 20 0.62 7.61 2.95
N MET A 21 0.40 7.16 1.72
CA MET A 21 1.16 7.59 0.55
C MET A 21 0.18 8.22 -0.43
N LYS A 22 0.47 9.46 -0.84
CA LYS A 22 -0.42 10.19 -1.74
C LYS A 22 -0.16 9.77 -3.18
N ILE A 23 -1.20 9.50 -3.94
CA ILE A 23 -1.04 9.26 -5.38
C ILE A 23 -0.67 10.57 -6.08
N CYS A 24 0.42 10.58 -6.83
CA CYS A 24 0.85 11.77 -7.57
C CYS A 24 -0.04 12.00 -8.80
N GLU A 25 -0.28 13.27 -9.12
CA GLU A 25 -0.93 13.67 -10.36
C GLU A 25 0.04 13.55 -11.56
N PRO A 26 -0.45 13.24 -12.77
CA PRO A 26 -1.85 13.01 -13.13
C PRO A 26 -2.32 11.58 -12.79
N PHE A 27 -3.54 11.45 -12.27
CA PHE A 27 -4.16 10.15 -12.03
C PHE A 27 -4.30 9.35 -13.34
N LYS A 28 -3.93 8.07 -13.31
CA LYS A 28 -3.98 7.15 -14.46
C LYS A 28 -5.14 6.16 -14.31
N GLY A 29 -5.65 5.66 -15.45
CA GLY A 29 -6.65 4.58 -15.47
C GLY A 29 -7.98 4.94 -14.79
N LYS A 30 -8.51 4.00 -14.01
CA LYS A 30 -9.79 4.13 -13.27
C LYS A 30 -9.77 5.21 -12.20
N LEU A 31 -8.58 5.65 -11.76
CA LEU A 31 -8.41 6.66 -10.72
C LEU A 31 -8.60 8.10 -11.21
N ARG A 32 -8.79 8.31 -12.52
CA ARG A 32 -8.94 9.65 -13.13
C ARG A 32 -10.13 10.47 -12.61
N GLN A 33 -11.16 9.80 -12.11
CA GLN A 33 -12.41 10.42 -11.73
C GLN A 33 -12.44 10.88 -10.27
N GLU A 34 -11.49 10.42 -9.46
CA GLU A 34 -11.53 10.59 -8.00
C GLU A 34 -10.63 11.74 -7.53
N ARG A 35 -11.10 12.45 -6.51
CA ARG A 35 -10.39 13.58 -5.89
C ARG A 35 -9.54 13.06 -4.74
N VAL A 36 -8.23 13.35 -4.78
CA VAL A 36 -7.24 13.11 -3.71
C VAL A 36 -7.31 11.68 -3.12
N LEU A 37 -6.59 10.77 -3.77
CA LEU A 37 -6.43 9.39 -3.31
C LEU A 37 -5.18 9.27 -2.43
N ASN A 38 -5.38 8.90 -1.17
CA ASN A 38 -4.32 8.56 -0.24
C ASN A 38 -4.31 7.03 -0.07
N GLY A 39 -3.29 6.35 -0.59
CA GLY A 39 -3.12 4.93 -0.34
C GLY A 39 -2.76 4.69 1.12
N CYS A 40 -3.49 3.82 1.80
CA CYS A 40 -3.15 3.40 3.16
C CYS A 40 -2.39 2.08 3.12
N ASN A 41 -1.08 2.19 3.28
CA ASN A 41 -0.20 1.06 3.39
C ASN A 41 -0.16 0.58 4.83
N ILE A 42 -0.04 -0.71 5.07
CA ILE A 42 0.22 -1.25 6.40
C ILE A 42 1.61 -1.87 6.40
N GLU A 43 2.46 -1.38 7.30
CA GLU A 43 3.71 -2.05 7.63
C GLU A 43 3.45 -3.11 8.69
N ASP A 44 3.71 -4.35 8.31
CA ASP A 44 3.77 -5.45 9.25
C ASP A 44 4.94 -5.21 10.21
N GLN A 45 4.66 -4.98 11.49
CA GLN A 45 5.65 -4.58 12.51
C GLN A 45 6.82 -5.57 12.68
N LYS A 46 6.71 -6.77 12.12
CA LYS A 46 7.72 -7.85 12.17
C LYS A 46 8.69 -7.84 10.97
N ARG A 47 8.43 -7.02 9.95
CA ARG A 47 9.12 -7.12 8.65
C ARG A 47 10.38 -6.26 8.54
N CYS A 48 10.48 -5.21 9.35
CA CYS A 48 11.64 -4.33 9.39
C CYS A 48 12.23 -4.27 10.79
N THR A 49 13.56 -4.27 10.87
CA THR A 49 14.34 -4.31 12.12
C THR A 49 14.19 -3.02 12.95
N ASP A 50 14.02 -1.87 12.29
CA ASP A 50 13.84 -0.57 12.95
C ASP A 50 12.69 0.21 12.31
N LYS A 51 11.61 0.41 13.09
CA LYS A 51 10.36 1.06 12.68
C LYS A 51 10.52 2.54 12.35
N GLN A 52 11.55 3.21 12.89
CA GLN A 52 11.75 4.65 12.67
C GLN A 52 12.51 4.94 11.37
N THR A 53 13.27 3.97 10.85
CA THR A 53 14.08 4.11 9.63
C THR A 53 13.40 3.59 8.37
N VAL A 54 12.34 2.79 8.49
CA VAL A 54 11.58 2.21 7.36
C VAL A 54 11.13 3.27 6.38
N GLY A 55 10.57 4.38 6.90
CA GLY A 55 10.15 5.51 6.08
C GLY A 55 11.31 6.11 5.26
N PHE A 56 12.51 6.23 5.84
CA PHE A 56 13.69 6.79 5.16
C PHE A 56 14.22 5.93 4.03
N ASN A 57 14.18 4.61 4.20
CA ASN A 57 14.72 3.64 3.25
C ASN A 57 13.65 3.05 2.31
N GLN A 58 12.43 3.61 2.29
CA GLN A 58 11.38 3.14 1.41
C GLN A 58 11.70 3.46 -0.06
N THR A 59 11.73 2.41 -0.90
CA THR A 59 12.09 2.52 -2.33
C THR A 59 10.91 2.33 -3.28
N SER A 60 9.91 1.55 -2.88
CA SER A 60 8.70 1.26 -3.67
C SER A 60 7.52 0.88 -2.76
N SER A 61 6.37 0.60 -3.36
CA SER A 61 5.22 -0.01 -2.69
C SER A 61 4.82 -1.28 -3.41
N HIS A 62 4.69 -2.38 -2.69
CA HIS A 62 4.36 -3.67 -3.25
C HIS A 62 2.86 -3.97 -3.14
N LEU A 63 2.28 -4.51 -4.20
CA LEU A 63 0.90 -4.98 -4.23
C LEU A 63 0.74 -6.22 -5.12
N HIS A 64 -0.32 -6.97 -4.93
CA HIS A 64 -0.55 -8.19 -5.69
C HIS A 64 -1.46 -7.89 -6.89
N LEU A 65 -1.05 -8.28 -8.10
CA LEU A 65 -1.74 -7.97 -9.35
C LEU A 65 -3.22 -8.40 -9.37
N GLN A 66 -3.50 -9.58 -8.82
CA GLN A 66 -4.82 -10.20 -8.87
C GLN A 66 -5.69 -9.91 -7.65
N LEU A 67 -5.17 -9.24 -6.62
CA LEU A 67 -5.98 -8.94 -5.44
C LEU A 67 -7.00 -7.83 -5.73
N HIS A 68 -8.14 -7.90 -5.03
CA HIS A 68 -9.20 -6.92 -5.10
C HIS A 68 -9.00 -5.84 -4.05
N TYR A 69 -9.00 -4.60 -4.50
CA TYR A 69 -8.91 -3.40 -3.68
C TYR A 69 -10.18 -2.57 -3.83
N ILE A 70 -10.46 -1.76 -2.82
CA ILE A 70 -11.55 -0.80 -2.83
C ILE A 70 -11.00 0.58 -2.49
N ALA A 71 -11.49 1.59 -3.19
CA ALA A 71 -11.38 2.98 -2.79
C ALA A 71 -12.62 3.33 -1.96
N PHE A 72 -12.44 3.85 -0.74
CA PHE A 72 -13.53 4.15 0.17
C PHE A 72 -13.36 5.50 0.86
N GLU A 73 -14.47 6.14 1.19
CA GLU A 73 -14.48 7.42 1.92
C GLU A 73 -14.03 7.23 3.36
N THR A 74 -13.21 8.17 3.83
CA THR A 74 -12.77 8.22 5.22
C THR A 74 -13.62 9.20 6.03
N ASN A 75 -13.38 9.26 7.34
CA ASN A 75 -13.96 10.27 8.22
C ASN A 75 -13.45 11.71 7.94
N ILE A 76 -12.43 11.86 7.09
CA ILE A 76 -11.86 13.15 6.69
C ILE A 76 -12.42 13.52 5.31
N GLU A 77 -12.97 14.74 5.21
CA GLU A 77 -13.51 15.25 3.95
C GLU A 77 -12.44 15.28 2.84
N ASN A 78 -12.81 14.80 1.65
CA ASN A 78 -11.93 14.69 0.47
C ASN A 78 -10.68 13.81 0.68
N GLU A 79 -10.69 12.90 1.65
CA GLU A 79 -9.65 11.88 1.79
C GLU A 79 -10.26 10.50 1.49
N ILE A 80 -9.71 9.85 0.46
CA ILE A 80 -10.11 8.51 0.01
C ILE A 80 -8.97 7.54 0.28
N TYR A 81 -9.28 6.39 0.88
CA TYR A 81 -8.32 5.31 1.10
C TYR A 81 -8.48 4.18 0.13
N ILE A 82 -7.36 3.59 -0.28
CA ILE A 82 -7.31 2.36 -1.06
C ILE A 82 -6.75 1.24 -0.18
N SER A 83 -7.53 0.16 -0.01
CA SER A 83 -7.11 -1.07 0.69
C SER A 83 -7.94 -2.27 0.26
N THR A 84 -7.64 -3.47 0.77
CA THR A 84 -8.57 -4.61 0.68
C THR A 84 -9.86 -4.32 1.44
N ARG A 85 -10.94 -5.02 1.06
CA ARG A 85 -12.26 -4.89 1.71
C ARG A 85 -12.23 -5.25 3.20
N ARG A 86 -11.45 -6.27 3.55
CA ARG A 86 -11.25 -6.70 4.95
C ARG A 86 -10.62 -5.59 5.79
N ALA A 87 -9.59 -4.93 5.25
CA ALA A 87 -8.91 -3.85 5.94
C ALA A 87 -9.82 -2.63 6.14
N ALA A 88 -10.59 -2.23 5.12
CA ALA A 88 -11.57 -1.16 5.23
C ALA A 88 -12.64 -1.45 6.30
N ARG A 89 -13.13 -2.70 6.37
CA ARG A 89 -14.04 -3.11 7.42
C ARG A 89 -13.41 -2.96 8.80
N ASN A 90 -12.19 -3.44 9.00
CA ASN A 90 -11.48 -3.28 10.28
C ASN A 90 -11.29 -1.80 10.64
N MET A 91 -10.92 -0.96 9.66
CA MET A 91 -10.78 0.48 9.82
C MET A 91 -12.10 1.17 10.19
N SER A 92 -13.24 0.70 9.66
CA SER A 92 -14.55 1.25 9.99
C SER A 92 -14.96 1.07 11.45
N TYR A 93 -14.44 0.06 12.15
CA TYR A 93 -14.64 -0.12 13.61
C TYR A 93 -13.61 0.63 14.45
N GLN A 94 -12.71 1.37 13.81
CA GLN A 94 -11.63 2.12 14.47
C GLN A 94 -11.75 3.64 14.23
N GLY A 95 -12.89 4.10 13.73
CA GLY A 95 -13.17 5.53 13.53
C GLY A 95 -12.55 6.13 12.27
N PHE A 96 -12.10 5.31 11.31
CA PHE A 96 -11.56 5.80 10.03
C PHE A 96 -12.61 6.07 8.97
N THR A 97 -13.87 5.66 9.21
CA THR A 97 -15.01 5.94 8.32
C THR A 97 -15.98 6.91 8.99
N PRO A 98 -16.82 7.63 8.22
CA PRO A 98 -17.78 8.59 8.79
C PRO A 98 -18.76 7.96 9.80
N LYS A 99 -19.09 6.68 9.60
CA LYS A 99 -19.97 5.90 10.46
C LYS A 99 -19.33 4.56 10.79
N GLU A 100 -19.37 4.20 12.07
CA GLU A 100 -18.80 2.94 12.56
C GLU A 100 -19.43 1.73 11.87
N GLY A 101 -18.59 0.79 11.43
CA GLY A 101 -19.01 -0.44 10.76
C GLY A 101 -19.53 -0.25 9.33
N VAL A 102 -19.55 0.98 8.80
CA VAL A 102 -20.02 1.29 7.44
C VAL A 102 -18.85 1.76 6.59
N VAL A 103 -18.62 1.07 5.46
CA VAL A 103 -17.61 1.42 4.46
C VAL A 103 -18.32 1.91 3.21
N ASN A 104 -18.19 3.20 2.88
CA ASN A 104 -18.73 3.76 1.65
C ASN A 104 -17.74 3.55 0.50
N ILE A 105 -18.02 2.59 -0.38
CA ILE A 105 -17.13 2.21 -1.48
C ILE A 105 -17.41 3.12 -2.68
N LEU A 106 -16.37 3.83 -3.14
CA LEU A 106 -16.42 4.69 -4.31
C LEU A 106 -16.04 3.93 -5.58
N LEU A 107 -15.03 3.06 -5.48
CA LEU A 107 -14.47 2.36 -6.62
C LEU A 107 -13.93 0.97 -6.25
N GLU A 108 -14.17 -0.01 -7.11
CA GLU A 108 -13.54 -1.32 -7.03
C GLU A 108 -12.38 -1.41 -8.03
N LEU A 109 -11.25 -1.92 -7.54
CA LEU A 109 -9.98 -1.97 -8.24
C LEU A 109 -9.39 -3.38 -8.16
N THR A 110 -8.63 -3.73 -9.17
CA THR A 110 -7.67 -4.85 -9.09
C THR A 110 -6.27 -4.29 -8.86
N GLY A 111 -5.36 -5.09 -8.33
CA GLY A 111 -3.97 -4.67 -8.18
C GLY A 111 -3.37 -4.19 -9.51
N GLN A 112 -3.73 -4.84 -10.61
CA GLN A 112 -3.34 -4.44 -11.96
C GLN A 112 -3.77 -3.01 -12.34
N ASP A 113 -4.93 -2.53 -11.87
CA ASP A 113 -5.40 -1.16 -12.12
C ASP A 113 -4.52 -0.10 -11.45
N ILE A 114 -3.80 -0.47 -10.38
CA ILE A 114 -2.98 0.43 -9.57
C ILE A 114 -1.48 0.16 -9.67
N MET A 115 -1.03 -0.55 -10.71
CA MET A 115 0.39 -0.82 -10.98
C MET A 115 1.12 0.32 -11.66
N GLY A 116 2.40 0.52 -11.29
CA GLY A 116 3.27 1.54 -11.89
C GLY A 116 2.82 2.98 -11.62
N ILE A 117 2.01 3.20 -10.60
CA ILE A 117 1.50 4.52 -10.23
C ILE A 117 2.55 5.24 -9.38
N PRO A 118 2.84 6.52 -9.67
CA PRO A 118 3.71 7.34 -8.84
C PRO A 118 3.02 7.69 -7.52
N LEU A 119 3.76 7.53 -6.42
CA LEU A 119 3.34 7.79 -5.06
C LEU A 119 4.31 8.76 -4.39
N ASP A 120 3.77 9.74 -3.68
CA ASP A 120 4.50 10.56 -2.73
C ASP A 120 4.44 9.85 -1.37
N ALA A 121 5.56 9.20 -1.04
CA ALA A 121 5.70 8.48 0.22
C ALA A 121 6.33 9.40 1.27
N PRO A 122 5.78 9.44 2.49
CA PRO A 122 6.35 10.24 3.56
C PRO A 122 7.69 9.63 4.01
N LEU A 123 8.56 10.48 4.55
CA LEU A 123 9.83 10.10 5.19
C LEU A 123 10.93 9.55 4.27
N THR A 124 10.64 9.15 3.03
CA THR A 124 11.66 8.63 2.10
C THR A 124 12.58 9.71 1.55
N GLN A 125 13.81 9.32 1.18
CA GLN A 125 14.73 10.16 0.42
C GLN A 125 14.30 10.32 -1.05
N HIS A 126 13.42 9.45 -1.53
CA HIS A 126 12.92 9.48 -2.90
C HIS A 126 11.72 10.42 -3.02
N ALA A 127 11.75 11.35 -3.98
CA ALA A 127 10.64 12.28 -4.20
C ALA A 127 9.37 11.58 -4.70
N VAL A 128 9.51 10.47 -5.42
CA VAL A 128 8.43 9.65 -5.94
C VAL A 128 8.84 8.20 -5.85
N VAL A 129 7.98 7.36 -5.30
CA VAL A 129 8.09 5.89 -5.33
C VAL A 129 6.99 5.30 -6.19
N TYR A 130 7.12 4.04 -6.61
CA TYR A 130 6.18 3.42 -7.54
C TYR A 130 5.56 2.16 -6.95
N THR A 131 4.33 1.87 -7.39
CA THR A 131 3.71 0.57 -7.13
C THR A 131 4.31 -0.51 -8.01
N LEU A 132 4.79 -1.58 -7.38
CA LEU A 132 5.44 -2.73 -7.99
C LEU A 132 4.73 -4.02 -7.59
N PRO A 133 4.78 -5.07 -8.44
CA PRO A 133 4.13 -6.34 -8.16
C PRO A 133 4.90 -7.15 -7.12
N MET A 134 4.17 -7.82 -6.24
CA MET A 134 4.69 -8.85 -5.34
C MET A 134 3.66 -9.96 -5.15
N LEU A 135 4.01 -11.18 -5.55
CA LEU A 135 3.11 -12.34 -5.60
C LEU A 135 2.86 -12.99 -4.23
N THR A 136 3.68 -12.68 -3.23
CA THR A 136 3.59 -13.28 -1.90
C THR A 136 2.62 -12.56 -0.96
N ILE A 137 2.09 -11.41 -1.38
CA ILE A 137 1.11 -10.64 -0.60
C ILE A 137 -0.22 -11.40 -0.58
N LYS A 138 -0.76 -11.55 0.62
CA LYS A 138 -2.05 -12.21 0.86
C LYS A 138 -3.11 -11.19 1.25
N GLU A 139 -4.35 -11.44 0.82
CA GLU A 139 -5.51 -10.58 1.12
C GLU A 139 -5.88 -10.56 2.61
N ASP A 140 -5.55 -11.64 3.31
CA ASP A 140 -5.85 -11.87 4.72
C ASP A 140 -4.87 -11.19 5.69
N LYS A 141 -3.91 -10.41 5.19
CA LYS A 141 -2.90 -9.68 5.99
C LYS A 141 -2.84 -8.19 5.65
N GLY A 142 -2.81 -7.35 6.69
CA GLY A 142 -2.72 -5.89 6.54
C GLY A 142 -3.80 -5.30 5.62
N THR A 143 -3.42 -4.28 4.84
CA THR A 143 -4.25 -3.62 3.81
C THR A 143 -4.13 -4.24 2.43
N GLY A 144 -3.29 -5.27 2.25
CA GLY A 144 -2.92 -5.81 0.95
C GLY A 144 -1.98 -4.91 0.13
N ILE A 145 -1.52 -3.79 0.70
CA ILE A 145 -0.47 -2.93 0.17
C ILE A 145 0.66 -2.99 1.20
N VAL A 146 1.91 -3.11 0.75
CA VAL A 146 3.08 -3.25 1.62
C VAL A 146 4.16 -2.25 1.20
N THR A 147 4.87 -1.62 2.14
CA THR A 147 6.03 -0.78 1.83
C THR A 147 7.22 -1.65 1.47
N SER A 148 8.09 -1.16 0.60
CA SER A 148 9.30 -1.86 0.18
C SER A 148 10.53 -1.21 0.79
N VAL A 149 11.20 -1.94 1.68
CA VAL A 149 12.49 -1.54 2.27
C VAL A 149 13.53 -2.65 2.02
N PRO A 150 14.10 -2.74 0.81
CA PRO A 150 15.02 -3.81 0.41
C PRO A 150 16.31 -3.89 1.23
N SER A 151 16.67 -2.84 1.96
CA SER A 151 17.83 -2.82 2.86
C SER A 151 17.64 -3.72 4.08
N ASP A 152 16.39 -3.82 4.57
CA ASP A 152 16.07 -4.42 5.86
C ASP A 152 15.11 -5.61 5.75
N ALA A 153 14.39 -5.74 4.62
CA ALA A 153 13.44 -6.82 4.36
C ALA A 153 13.90 -7.72 3.17
N PRO A 154 14.30 -8.98 3.43
CA PRO A 154 14.77 -9.91 2.39
C PRO A 154 13.73 -10.16 1.28
N ASP A 155 12.45 -10.23 1.65
CA ASP A 155 11.35 -10.42 0.70
C ASP A 155 11.22 -9.24 -0.27
N ASP A 156 11.44 -8.01 0.20
CA ASP A 156 11.39 -6.81 -0.65
C ASP A 156 12.59 -6.77 -1.59
N TYR A 157 13.77 -7.19 -1.13
CA TYR A 157 14.95 -7.34 -1.98
C TYR A 157 14.73 -8.38 -3.08
N ALA A 158 14.13 -9.52 -2.75
CA ALA A 158 13.78 -10.56 -3.73
C ALA A 158 12.79 -10.03 -4.77
N ALA A 159 11.68 -9.41 -4.35
CA ALA A 159 10.69 -8.83 -5.25
C ALA A 159 11.30 -7.75 -6.17
N LEU A 160 12.14 -6.88 -5.62
CA LEU A 160 12.83 -5.85 -6.41
C LEU A 160 13.81 -6.46 -7.43
N ARG A 161 14.51 -7.55 -7.06
CA ARG A 161 15.39 -8.28 -7.97
C ARG A 161 14.61 -8.97 -9.09
N ASP A 162 13.48 -9.57 -8.77
CA ASP A 162 12.58 -10.19 -9.76
C ASP A 162 12.08 -9.15 -10.76
N VAL A 163 11.65 -7.98 -10.30
CA VAL A 163 11.27 -6.87 -11.19
C VAL A 163 12.45 -6.42 -12.05
N LYS A 164 13.67 -6.30 -11.51
CA LYS A 164 14.86 -5.89 -12.29
C LYS A 164 15.28 -6.92 -13.35
N ASN A 165 14.95 -8.19 -13.17
CA ASN A 165 15.27 -9.22 -14.15
C ASN A 165 14.36 -9.07 -15.39
N LYS A 166 14.93 -8.68 -16.54
CA LYS A 166 14.24 -8.31 -17.79
C LYS A 166 13.18 -9.31 -18.27
N ALA A 167 13.37 -10.60 -18.01
CA ALA A 167 12.42 -11.65 -18.39
C ALA A 167 11.08 -11.55 -17.62
N VAL A 168 11.14 -11.15 -16.35
CA VAL A 168 9.97 -11.00 -15.47
C VAL A 168 9.36 -9.61 -15.62
N SER A 169 10.20 -8.58 -15.78
CA SER A 169 9.77 -7.23 -16.18
C SER A 169 8.91 -7.24 -17.44
N GLY A 170 9.31 -7.95 -18.50
CA GLY A 170 8.53 -8.03 -19.74
C GLY A 170 7.15 -8.67 -19.55
N LEU A 171 7.05 -9.77 -18.79
CA LEU A 171 5.76 -10.42 -18.48
C LEU A 171 4.84 -9.58 -17.59
N LEU A 172 5.42 -8.83 -16.64
CA LEU A 172 4.68 -7.94 -15.73
C LEU A 172 4.29 -6.60 -16.40
N LEU A 173 5.09 -6.11 -17.36
CA LEU A 173 4.84 -4.86 -18.10
C LEU A 173 4.04 -5.05 -19.40
N ASN A 174 3.98 -6.25 -19.99
CA ASN A 174 3.23 -6.49 -21.23
C ASN A 174 1.70 -6.33 -21.06
N ALA A 175 1.23 -6.13 -19.83
CA ALA A 175 -0.13 -5.65 -19.55
C ALA A 175 -0.36 -4.16 -19.87
N HIS A 176 0.69 -3.36 -20.09
CA HIS A 176 0.60 -2.02 -20.67
C HIS A 176 1.98 -1.54 -21.15
N ALA A 177 2.20 -1.48 -22.48
CA ALA A 177 3.47 -1.22 -23.16
C ALA A 177 4.11 0.19 -22.98
N ARG A 178 3.83 0.91 -21.88
CA ARG A 178 4.37 2.26 -21.62
C ARG A 178 5.18 2.38 -20.32
N VAL A 179 5.21 1.36 -19.48
CA VAL A 179 5.86 1.43 -18.15
C VAL A 179 7.40 1.35 -18.23
N SER A 180 7.96 0.79 -19.31
CA SER A 180 9.42 0.57 -19.45
C SER A 180 10.21 1.86 -19.64
N ALA A 181 9.64 2.87 -20.31
CA ALA A 181 10.31 4.15 -20.56
C ALA A 181 10.26 5.07 -19.33
N ASP A 182 9.19 5.00 -18.55
CA ASP A 182 9.02 5.78 -17.32
C ASP A 182 9.98 5.27 -16.22
N LEU A 183 10.22 3.95 -16.12
CA LEU A 183 11.11 3.35 -15.10
C LEU A 183 12.60 3.75 -15.23
N GLU A 184 13.14 3.85 -16.45
CA GLU A 184 14.54 4.30 -16.65
C GLU A 184 14.72 5.80 -16.40
N TRP A 185 13.68 6.61 -16.66
CA TRP A 185 13.67 8.03 -16.34
C TRP A 185 13.58 8.28 -14.82
N VAL A 186 12.82 7.44 -14.11
CA VAL A 186 12.58 7.47 -12.65
C VAL A 186 13.83 7.19 -11.82
N LEU A 187 14.70 6.28 -12.27
CA LEU A 187 15.92 5.93 -11.54
C LEU A 187 16.98 7.05 -11.52
N ASN A 188 16.80 8.12 -12.32
CA ASN A 188 17.86 9.08 -12.64
C ASN A 188 17.66 10.53 -12.13
N LYS A 189 16.63 10.86 -11.35
CA LYS A 189 16.51 12.20 -10.72
C LYS A 189 15.86 12.17 -9.33
N THR A 190 16.51 12.79 -8.34
CA THR A 190 15.90 13.14 -7.04
C THR A 190 16.51 14.41 -6.43
N ALA A 191 15.66 15.37 -6.03
CA ALA A 191 15.98 16.42 -5.07
C ALA A 191 14.70 16.93 -4.35
N ARG A 192 14.72 16.90 -3.00
CA ARG A 192 13.91 17.54 -1.91
C ARG A 192 12.36 17.70 -2.09
N THR A 193 11.51 17.58 -1.07
CA THR A 193 11.43 18.32 0.23
C THR A 193 10.46 17.56 1.17
N GLN A 194 10.71 17.51 2.48
CA GLN A 194 9.89 16.74 3.44
C GLN A 194 8.49 17.33 3.67
N SER A 195 7.46 16.50 3.53
CA SER A 195 6.06 16.79 3.88
C SER A 195 5.70 16.23 5.27
N LYS A 196 4.86 16.95 6.02
CA LYS A 196 4.52 16.70 7.45
C LYS A 196 3.68 15.43 7.65
N THR A 197 4.06 14.63 8.65
CA THR A 197 3.41 13.47 9.32
C THR A 197 2.17 12.82 8.67
N HIS A 198 2.35 11.60 8.14
CA HIS A 198 1.36 10.79 7.41
C HIS A 198 1.20 9.36 7.98
N VAL A 199 1.60 9.14 9.24
CA VAL A 199 1.68 7.81 9.88
C VAL A 199 0.61 7.68 10.95
N PHE A 200 -0.13 6.56 10.96
CA PHE A 200 -1.19 6.27 11.93
C PHE A 200 -1.18 4.79 12.34
N GLN A 201 -1.82 4.45 13.46
CA GLN A 201 -1.89 3.06 13.94
C GLN A 201 -3.22 2.43 13.54
N VAL A 202 -3.17 1.18 13.07
CA VAL A 202 -4.34 0.35 12.75
C VAL A 202 -4.20 -0.97 13.48
N LYS A 203 -5.29 -1.42 14.12
CA LYS A 203 -5.38 -2.77 14.70
C LYS A 203 -6.02 -3.70 13.70
N ALA A 204 -5.41 -4.85 13.47
CA ALA A 204 -6.04 -5.92 12.70
C ALA A 204 -5.98 -7.23 13.47
N LEU A 205 -7.03 -8.02 13.38
CA LEU A 205 -7.03 -9.39 13.91
C LEU A 205 -6.13 -10.24 13.02
N SER A 206 -5.09 -10.83 13.60
CA SER A 206 -4.23 -11.82 12.94
C SER A 206 -4.91 -13.19 13.05
N HIS A 207 -5.39 -13.73 11.94
CA HIS A 207 -5.84 -15.12 11.91
C HIS A 207 -4.64 -16.08 11.87
#